data_AF-S7MJQ0-F1
#
_entry.id   AF-S7MJQ0-F1
#
_cell.length_a   1.000
_cell.length_b   1.000
_cell.length_c   1.000
_cell.angle_alpha   90.00
_cell.angle_beta   90.00
_cell.angle_gamma   90.00
#
_symmetry.space_group_name_H-M   'P 1'
#
loop_
_entity.id
_entity.type
_entity.pdbx_description
1 polymer ?
#
loop_
_entity_poly.entity_id
_entity_poly.type
_entity_poly.pdbx_seq_one_letter_code
_entity_poly.pdbx_strand_id
1 'polypeptide(L)'
;MAPYSLLVTRLQKALGVQQYHVASVLCQQAKVAMSHFEPNDYIRYDLLEKNIDIVRKRLNRPLTLSEKRVYGHLDDPANQAIERARHCQQLAAQGGRAAHHPLRPSDEAQVGVEKDLLRAKDTDQEVYNFLATAGAKYGMGFWWPGSGIINQIILENYAYPRALLIGTDSHIPNGGGLGAICIGVRGADAVDVMAAIPWELKCPKVIGGKLTGSLSAWTSPKDVILKVQAPAQ
;
A
#
# COMPACT_ATOMS: atom_id res chain seq x y z
N MET A 1 -0.25 -26.36 23.05
CA MET A 1 -0.08 -24.90 23.17
C MET A 1 0.88 -24.46 24.28
N ALA A 2 1.12 -25.25 25.34
CA ALA A 2 2.05 -24.90 26.43
C ALA A 2 3.58 -24.92 26.11
N PRO A 3 4.14 -25.71 25.17
CA PRO A 3 5.60 -25.75 24.99
C PRO A 3 6.16 -24.55 24.21
N TYR A 4 5.31 -23.78 23.52
CA TYR A 4 5.70 -22.64 22.68
C TYR A 4 6.07 -21.40 23.51
N SER A 5 5.35 -21.17 24.61
CA SER A 5 5.58 -20.01 25.49
C SER A 5 6.92 -20.15 26.25
N LEU A 6 7.19 -21.34 26.78
CA LEU A 6 8.35 -21.59 27.65
C LEU A 6 9.71 -21.53 26.92
N LEU A 7 9.75 -21.89 25.63
CA LEU A 7 10.98 -21.85 24.83
C LEU A 7 11.36 -20.40 24.45
N VAL A 8 10.36 -19.58 24.14
CA VAL A 8 10.55 -18.16 23.77
C VAL A 8 11.05 -17.34 24.97
N THR A 9 10.53 -17.58 26.17
CA THR A 9 10.97 -16.85 27.38
C THR A 9 12.42 -17.21 27.77
N ARG A 10 12.86 -18.44 27.49
CA ARG A 10 14.24 -18.88 27.81
C ARG A 10 15.29 -18.31 26.85
N LEU A 11 14.96 -18.18 25.56
CA LEU A 11 15.85 -17.54 24.57
C LEU A 11 15.97 -16.02 24.77
N GLN A 12 14.88 -15.35 25.16
CA GLN A 12 14.90 -13.91 25.46
C GLN A 12 15.80 -13.57 26.66
N LYS A 13 15.82 -14.42 27.69
CA LYS A 13 16.66 -14.20 28.89
C LYS A 13 18.15 -14.50 28.67
N ALA A 14 18.50 -15.42 27.77
CA ALA A 14 19.90 -15.80 27.55
C ALA A 14 20.70 -14.79 26.71
N LEU A 15 20.02 -14.00 25.86
CA LEU A 15 20.67 -13.13 24.87
C LEU A 15 20.57 -11.63 25.17
N GLY A 16 19.83 -11.21 26.20
CA GLY A 16 19.83 -9.82 26.67
C GLY A 16 19.24 -8.79 25.68
N VAL A 17 18.52 -9.23 24.64
CA VAL A 17 17.93 -8.36 23.61
C VAL A 17 16.41 -8.37 23.72
N GLN A 18 15.80 -7.23 24.04
CA GLN A 18 14.35 -7.05 23.96
C GLN A 18 13.93 -7.03 22.49
N GLN A 19 13.11 -8.03 22.10
CA GLN A 19 12.43 -8.17 20.82
C GLN A 19 13.30 -8.49 19.59
N TYR A 20 13.54 -9.78 19.38
CA TYR A 20 13.58 -10.28 18.00
C TYR A 20 12.16 -10.20 17.41
N HIS A 21 12.00 -9.64 16.20
CA HIS A 21 10.88 -9.97 15.31
C HIS A 21 11.07 -11.42 14.82
N VAL A 22 10.88 -12.41 15.69
CA VAL A 22 10.99 -13.83 15.31
C VAL A 22 9.95 -14.22 14.25
N ALA A 23 8.87 -13.44 14.13
CA ALA A 23 7.82 -13.64 13.14
C ALA A 23 8.28 -13.44 11.68
N SER A 24 9.29 -12.59 11.40
CA SER A 24 9.67 -12.33 10.00
C SER A 24 10.35 -13.54 9.36
N VAL A 25 11.21 -14.25 10.11
CA VAL A 25 11.98 -15.39 9.58
C VAL A 25 11.09 -16.60 9.30
N LEU A 26 10.09 -16.89 10.15
CA LEU A 26 9.16 -18.00 9.93
C LEU A 26 8.13 -17.75 8.82
N CYS A 27 7.87 -16.49 8.46
CA CYS A 27 6.88 -16.12 7.45
C CYS A 27 7.44 -16.08 6.01
N GLN A 28 8.77 -16.20 5.84
CA GLN A 28 9.44 -16.09 4.53
C GLN A 28 9.12 -17.23 3.54
N GLN A 29 8.54 -18.34 3.99
CA GLN A 29 8.20 -19.50 3.13
C GLN A 29 6.70 -19.80 3.02
N ALA A 30 5.85 -18.95 3.62
CA ALA A 30 4.41 -19.19 3.62
C ALA A 30 3.78 -18.68 2.31
N LYS A 31 3.06 -19.57 1.60
CA LYS A 31 2.18 -19.20 0.48
C LYS A 31 0.93 -18.51 1.03
N VAL A 32 1.05 -17.22 1.35
CA VAL A 32 -0.06 -16.39 1.82
C VAL A 32 -0.54 -15.55 0.64
N ALA A 33 -1.82 -15.70 0.28
CA ALA A 33 -2.43 -14.93 -0.80
C ALA A 33 -2.40 -13.42 -0.48
N MET A 34 -2.29 -12.58 -1.52
CA MET A 34 -2.30 -11.13 -1.36
C MET A 34 -3.69 -10.60 -0.93
N SER A 35 -4.75 -11.24 -1.41
CA SER A 35 -6.14 -10.91 -1.08
C SER A 35 -7.02 -12.16 -1.19
N HIS A 36 -8.25 -12.08 -0.66
CA HIS A 36 -9.26 -13.13 -0.88
C HIS A 36 -9.68 -13.27 -2.35
N PHE A 37 -9.44 -12.25 -3.17
CA PHE A 37 -9.83 -12.20 -4.58
C PHE A 37 -8.75 -12.76 -5.51
N GLU A 38 -7.51 -12.86 -5.03
CA GLU A 38 -6.35 -13.33 -5.80
C GLU A 38 -5.66 -14.50 -5.05
N PRO A 39 -6.34 -15.65 -4.87
CA PRO A 39 -5.84 -16.75 -4.02
C PRO A 39 -4.56 -17.42 -4.53
N ASN A 40 -4.22 -17.19 -5.81
CA ASN A 40 -3.05 -17.76 -6.48
C ASN A 40 -1.87 -16.78 -6.57
N ASP A 41 -2.07 -15.52 -6.16
CA ASP A 41 -1.02 -14.51 -6.15
C ASP A 41 -0.56 -14.32 -4.70
N TYR A 42 0.73 -14.54 -4.43
CA TYR A 42 1.26 -14.62 -3.08
C TYR A 42 2.12 -13.42 -2.68
N ILE A 43 2.09 -13.09 -1.39
CA ILE A 43 2.95 -12.06 -0.81
C ILE A 43 4.42 -12.51 -0.84
N ARG A 44 5.30 -11.70 -1.45
CA ARG A 44 6.72 -12.04 -1.68
C ARG A 44 7.69 -11.37 -0.71
N TYR A 45 7.52 -11.57 0.60
CA TYR A 45 8.39 -10.92 1.60
C TYR A 45 9.86 -11.34 1.51
N ASP A 46 10.13 -12.54 1.04
CA ASP A 46 11.44 -13.10 0.72
C ASP A 46 12.17 -12.25 -0.35
N LEU A 47 11.48 -11.94 -1.45
CA LEU A 47 12.01 -11.08 -2.51
C LEU A 47 12.31 -9.68 -1.98
N LEU A 48 11.36 -9.08 -1.24
CA LEU A 48 11.58 -7.75 -0.68
C LEU A 48 12.78 -7.73 0.28
N GLU A 49 12.96 -8.76 1.11
CA GLU A 49 14.08 -8.82 2.05
C GLU A 49 15.43 -8.99 1.34
N LYS A 50 15.47 -9.86 0.33
CA LYS A 50 16.64 -9.99 -0.56
C LYS A 50 17.02 -8.65 -1.20
N ASN A 51 16.05 -7.92 -1.74
CA ASN A 51 16.28 -6.62 -2.38
C ASN A 51 16.76 -5.57 -1.36
N ILE A 52 16.15 -5.52 -0.18
CA ILE A 52 16.56 -4.61 0.90
C ILE A 52 18.00 -4.90 1.33
N ASP A 53 18.41 -6.16 1.42
CA ASP A 53 19.76 -6.53 1.84
C ASP A 53 20.82 -6.16 0.79
N ILE A 54 20.51 -6.32 -0.51
CA ILE A 54 21.36 -5.82 -1.60
C ILE A 54 21.55 -4.32 -1.44
N VAL A 55 20.46 -3.56 -1.33
CA VAL A 55 20.51 -2.10 -1.24
C VAL A 55 21.19 -1.63 0.04
N ARG A 56 20.97 -2.30 1.17
CA ARG A 56 21.62 -1.98 2.46
C ARG A 56 23.14 -2.14 2.36
N LYS A 57 23.63 -3.21 1.73
CA LYS A 57 25.06 -3.43 1.50
C LYS A 57 25.67 -2.33 0.61
N ARG A 58 24.94 -1.92 -0.44
CA ARG A 58 25.39 -0.85 -1.36
C ARG A 58 25.45 0.52 -0.70
N LEU A 59 24.43 0.88 0.07
CA LEU A 59 24.32 2.23 0.67
C LEU A 59 25.08 2.38 2.00
N ASN A 60 25.45 1.27 2.65
CA ASN A 60 26.19 1.21 3.91
C ASN A 60 25.70 2.19 5.00
N ARG A 61 24.38 2.30 5.14
CA ARG A 61 23.72 3.16 6.14
C ARG A 61 22.38 2.57 6.57
N PRO A 62 21.83 2.96 7.74
CA PRO A 62 20.47 2.60 8.09
C PRO A 62 19.46 3.14 7.05
N LEU A 63 18.43 2.34 6.79
CA LEU A 63 17.32 2.67 5.88
C LEU A 63 16.07 2.99 6.69
N THR A 64 15.35 4.05 6.32
CA THR A 64 14.03 4.35 6.90
C THR A 64 13.00 3.29 6.48
N LEU A 65 11.82 3.31 7.10
CA LEU A 65 10.73 2.41 6.74
C LEU A 65 10.28 2.58 5.28
N SER A 66 10.10 3.83 4.85
CA SER A 66 9.75 4.14 3.46
C SER A 66 10.83 3.69 2.49
N GLU A 67 12.12 3.88 2.83
CA GLU A 67 13.23 3.41 2.00
C GLU A 67 13.25 1.88 1.88
N LYS A 68 13.10 1.14 2.98
CA LYS A 68 13.03 -0.33 2.92
C LYS A 68 11.90 -0.80 2.02
N ARG A 69 10.74 -0.15 2.08
CA ARG A 69 9.57 -0.53 1.28
C ARG A 69 9.76 -0.15 -0.19
N VAL A 70 10.20 1.07 -0.50
CA VAL A 70 10.45 1.50 -1.87
C VAL A 70 11.59 0.69 -2.49
N TYR A 71 12.74 0.60 -1.83
CA TYR A 71 13.91 -0.10 -2.36
C TYR A 71 13.74 -1.62 -2.42
N GLY A 72 12.86 -2.18 -1.58
CA GLY A 72 12.47 -3.59 -1.67
C GLY A 72 11.75 -3.95 -2.97
N HIS A 73 11.20 -2.96 -3.69
CA HIS A 73 10.47 -3.14 -4.96
C HIS A 73 11.25 -2.63 -6.17
N LEU A 74 12.55 -2.36 -6.06
CA LEU A 74 13.34 -2.04 -7.25
C LEU A 74 13.38 -3.26 -8.18
N ASP A 75 13.27 -2.99 -9.47
CA ASP A 75 13.43 -4.01 -10.50
C ASP A 75 14.88 -4.52 -10.55
N ASP A 76 15.85 -3.59 -10.51
CA ASP A 76 17.28 -3.88 -10.39
C ASP A 76 17.90 -3.27 -9.11
N PRO A 77 17.80 -3.94 -7.95
CA PRO A 77 18.37 -3.44 -6.70
C PRO A 77 19.91 -3.42 -6.68
N ALA A 78 20.59 -4.08 -7.63
CA ALA A 78 22.05 -4.18 -7.66
C ALA A 78 22.69 -2.99 -8.40
N ASN A 79 22.07 -2.52 -9.49
CA ASN A 79 22.64 -1.49 -10.33
C ASN A 79 21.91 -0.15 -10.24
N GLN A 80 20.65 -0.12 -9.80
CA GLN A 80 19.87 1.12 -9.76
C GLN A 80 20.58 2.22 -8.98
N ALA A 81 20.76 3.40 -9.61
CA ALA A 81 21.23 4.59 -8.91
C ALA A 81 20.16 5.06 -7.92
N ILE A 82 20.53 5.18 -6.64
CA ILE A 82 19.62 5.59 -5.58
C ILE A 82 20.10 6.92 -5.02
N GLU A 83 19.40 7.98 -5.41
CA GLU A 83 19.70 9.30 -4.88
C GLU A 83 18.44 10.08 -4.54
N ARG A 84 18.28 10.38 -3.25
CA ARG A 84 17.12 11.12 -2.72
C ARG A 84 16.97 12.45 -3.45
N ALA A 85 15.74 12.78 -3.82
CA ALA A 85 15.36 13.99 -4.52
C ALA A 85 15.90 14.17 -5.95
N ARG A 86 16.68 13.22 -6.48
CA ARG A 86 17.17 13.24 -7.86
C ARG A 86 16.58 12.12 -8.70
N HIS A 87 16.86 10.85 -8.39
CA HIS A 87 16.47 9.71 -9.23
C HIS A 87 16.20 8.45 -8.42
N CYS A 88 15.05 7.83 -8.65
CA CYS A 88 14.82 6.40 -8.40
C CYS A 88 14.13 5.86 -9.67
N GLN A 89 14.89 5.24 -10.57
CA GLN A 89 14.30 4.63 -11.75
C GLN A 89 13.79 3.23 -11.39
N GLN A 90 12.66 2.86 -12.00
CA GLN A 90 12.15 1.50 -12.14
C GLN A 90 11.85 0.75 -10.83
N LEU A 91 10.68 1.07 -10.27
CA LEU A 91 10.01 0.22 -9.30
C LEU A 91 9.20 -0.85 -10.04
N ALA A 92 9.41 -2.11 -9.67
CA ALA A 92 8.46 -3.18 -9.86
C ALA A 92 7.33 -2.99 -8.83
N ALA A 93 6.45 -2.02 -9.07
CA ALA A 93 5.20 -1.93 -8.35
C ALA A 93 4.42 -3.23 -8.59
N GLN A 94 3.84 -3.77 -7.52
CA GLN A 94 2.80 -4.77 -7.73
C GLN A 94 1.61 -4.02 -8.32
N GLY A 95 1.47 -4.12 -9.64
CA GLY A 95 0.17 -3.98 -10.28
C GLY A 95 -0.68 -5.12 -9.76
N GLY A 96 -1.22 -4.98 -8.55
CA GLY A 96 -2.39 -5.77 -8.18
C GLY A 96 -3.39 -5.59 -9.31
N ARG A 97 -4.17 -6.63 -9.62
CA ARG A 97 -5.32 -6.52 -10.52
C ARG A 97 -6.44 -5.75 -9.80
N ALA A 98 -6.04 -4.64 -9.17
CA ALA A 98 -6.78 -3.80 -8.28
C ALA A 98 -7.91 -3.21 -9.10
N ALA A 99 -9.09 -3.59 -8.64
CA ALA A 99 -10.31 -3.46 -9.37
C ALA A 99 -10.57 -2.02 -9.82
N HIS A 100 -11.08 -1.87 -11.04
CA HIS A 100 -11.69 -0.62 -11.45
C HIS A 100 -12.88 -0.37 -10.54
N HIS A 101 -12.77 0.69 -9.74
CA HIS A 101 -13.92 1.27 -9.09
C HIS A 101 -14.49 2.30 -10.07
N PRO A 102 -15.79 2.27 -10.39
CA PRO A 102 -16.40 3.40 -11.07
C PRO A 102 -16.09 4.67 -10.28
N LEU A 103 -15.56 5.67 -10.98
CA LEU A 103 -15.37 7.00 -10.42
C LEU A 103 -16.69 7.43 -9.77
N ARG A 104 -16.56 8.11 -8.63
CA ARG A 104 -17.68 8.61 -7.82
C ARG A 104 -18.80 9.14 -8.73
N PRO A 105 -20.08 8.88 -8.41
CA PRO A 105 -21.12 9.83 -8.81
C PRO A 105 -20.65 11.18 -8.29
N SER A 106 -20.57 12.19 -9.17
CA SER A 106 -20.23 13.60 -8.92
C SER A 106 -20.12 13.98 -7.43
N ASP A 107 -18.99 14.58 -7.04
CA ASP A 107 -18.49 14.98 -5.71
C ASP A 107 -19.46 15.68 -4.70
N GLU A 108 -20.76 15.69 -4.92
CA GLU A 108 -21.78 16.29 -4.08
C GLU A 108 -22.88 15.25 -3.81
N ALA A 109 -22.93 14.74 -2.57
CA ALA A 109 -24.15 14.10 -2.09
C ALA A 109 -25.25 15.17 -2.08
N GLN A 110 -26.19 15.09 -3.00
CA GLN A 110 -27.20 16.15 -3.18
C GLN A 110 -28.39 15.93 -2.26
N VAL A 111 -28.80 14.68 -2.05
CA VAL A 111 -30.03 14.35 -1.31
C VAL A 111 -29.83 13.20 -0.33
N GLY A 112 -28.80 12.36 -0.53
CA GLY A 112 -28.44 11.26 0.37
C GLY A 112 -28.00 10.00 -0.38
N VAL A 113 -27.17 9.18 0.27
CA VAL A 113 -26.44 8.04 -0.35
C VAL A 113 -27.34 7.10 -1.15
N GLU A 114 -28.51 6.74 -0.63
CA GLU A 114 -29.40 5.77 -1.30
C GLU A 114 -30.00 6.34 -2.58
N LYS A 115 -30.50 7.57 -2.54
CA LYS A 115 -31.11 8.24 -3.70
C LYS A 115 -30.07 8.63 -4.74
N ASP A 116 -28.91 9.10 -4.30
CA ASP A 116 -27.80 9.45 -5.18
C ASP A 116 -27.22 8.21 -5.87
N LEU A 117 -27.16 7.07 -5.18
CA LEU A 117 -26.72 5.81 -5.78
C LEU A 117 -27.70 5.28 -6.82
N LEU A 118 -29.01 5.34 -6.56
CA LEU A 118 -30.03 4.93 -7.53
C LEU A 118 -29.95 5.79 -8.79
N ARG A 119 -29.87 7.11 -8.63
CA ARG A 119 -29.70 8.03 -9.75
C ARG A 119 -28.43 7.74 -10.55
N ALA A 120 -27.31 7.49 -9.87
CA ALA A 120 -26.06 7.17 -10.54
C ALA A 120 -26.13 5.85 -11.32
N LYS A 121 -26.80 4.83 -10.77
CA LYS A 121 -27.04 3.55 -11.46
C LYS A 121 -27.83 3.71 -12.75
N ASP A 122 -28.79 4.63 -12.77
CA ASP A 122 -29.59 4.90 -13.96
C ASP A 122 -28.83 5.78 -14.96
N THR A 123 -28.20 6.86 -14.51
CA THR A 123 -27.50 7.83 -15.39
C THR A 123 -26.21 7.25 -15.98
N ASP A 124 -25.40 6.56 -15.17
CA ASP A 124 -24.06 6.12 -15.54
C ASP A 124 -24.01 4.62 -15.92
N GLN A 125 -25.16 4.03 -16.21
CA GLN A 125 -25.30 2.59 -16.49
C GLN A 125 -24.37 2.13 -17.62
N GLU A 126 -24.25 2.93 -18.68
CA GLU A 126 -23.35 2.66 -19.82
C GLU A 126 -21.89 2.58 -19.36
N VAL A 127 -21.45 3.53 -18.54
CA VAL A 127 -20.08 3.60 -18.01
C VAL A 127 -19.81 2.39 -17.12
N TYR A 128 -20.75 2.02 -16.25
CA TYR A 128 -20.59 0.85 -15.38
C TYR A 128 -20.51 -0.45 -16.17
N ASN A 129 -21.35 -0.61 -17.19
CA ASN A 129 -21.31 -1.77 -18.07
C ASN A 129 -20.00 -1.83 -18.89
N PHE A 130 -19.52 -0.69 -19.38
CA PHE A 130 -18.23 -0.61 -20.06
C PHE A 130 -17.08 -1.02 -19.14
N LEU A 131 -17.01 -0.48 -17.92
CA LEU A 131 -15.94 -0.81 -16.97
C LEU A 131 -16.00 -2.28 -16.52
N ALA A 132 -17.19 -2.82 -16.28
CA ALA A 132 -17.38 -4.22 -15.93
C ALA A 132 -16.92 -5.17 -17.05
N THR A 133 -17.33 -4.89 -18.30
CA THR A 133 -16.97 -5.71 -19.46
C THR A 133 -15.50 -5.56 -19.84
N ALA A 134 -14.93 -4.35 -19.74
CA ALA A 134 -13.49 -4.12 -19.90
C ALA A 134 -12.69 -4.86 -18.82
N GLY A 135 -13.12 -4.78 -17.56
CA GLY A 135 -12.52 -5.51 -16.45
C GLY A 135 -12.50 -7.01 -16.70
N ALA A 136 -13.65 -7.58 -17.09
CA ALA A 136 -13.75 -8.99 -17.44
C ALA A 136 -12.83 -9.38 -18.62
N LYS A 137 -12.76 -8.55 -19.66
CA LYS A 137 -11.92 -8.80 -20.85
C LYS A 137 -10.42 -8.80 -20.53
N TYR A 138 -9.97 -7.88 -19.68
CA TYR A 138 -8.54 -7.70 -19.36
C TYR A 138 -8.12 -8.36 -18.04
N GLY A 139 -9.01 -9.13 -17.40
CA GLY A 139 -8.72 -9.85 -16.15
C GLY A 139 -8.54 -8.94 -14.94
N MET A 140 -9.24 -7.82 -14.90
CA MET A 140 -9.26 -6.89 -13.76
C MET A 140 -10.54 -7.08 -12.94
N GLY A 141 -10.41 -6.93 -11.62
CA GLY A 141 -11.60 -6.88 -10.76
C GLY A 141 -12.48 -5.67 -11.07
N PHE A 142 -13.75 -5.75 -10.68
CA PHE A 142 -14.68 -4.63 -10.78
C PHE A 142 -15.55 -4.58 -9.52
N TRP A 143 -15.53 -3.45 -8.81
CA TRP A 143 -16.42 -3.21 -7.68
C TRP A 143 -17.66 -2.45 -8.16
N TRP A 144 -18.83 -3.04 -7.96
CA TRP A 144 -20.09 -2.42 -8.40
C TRP A 144 -20.40 -1.12 -7.64
N PRO A 145 -21.17 -0.20 -8.25
CA PRO A 145 -21.63 1.01 -7.58
C PRO A 145 -22.37 0.66 -6.29
N GLY A 146 -21.97 1.31 -5.19
CA GLY A 146 -22.48 1.03 -3.84
C GLY A 146 -21.60 0.09 -3.01
N SER A 147 -20.50 -0.43 -3.55
CA SER A 147 -19.57 -1.28 -2.79
C SER A 147 -18.78 -0.54 -1.70
N GLY A 148 -18.65 0.79 -1.81
CA GLY A 148 -17.94 1.61 -0.84
C GLY A 148 -17.08 2.68 -1.51
N ILE A 149 -16.19 3.31 -0.72
CA ILE A 149 -15.17 4.22 -1.23
C ILE A 149 -13.91 3.41 -1.52
N ILE A 150 -13.27 3.64 -2.68
CA ILE A 150 -12.08 2.91 -3.13
C ILE A 150 -11.00 2.77 -2.04
N ASN A 151 -10.68 3.86 -1.33
CA ASN A 151 -9.63 3.86 -0.33
C ASN A 151 -9.99 3.03 0.92
N GLN A 152 -11.28 2.87 1.21
CA GLN A 152 -11.77 1.98 2.28
C GLN A 152 -11.72 0.52 1.82
N ILE A 153 -12.17 0.24 0.59
CA ILE A 153 -12.10 -1.11 0.00
C ILE A 153 -10.64 -1.59 -0.06
N ILE A 154 -9.72 -0.73 -0.49
CA ILE A 154 -8.27 -1.01 -0.48
C ILE A 154 -7.81 -1.36 0.93
N LEU A 155 -8.16 -0.54 1.92
CA LEU A 155 -7.75 -0.75 3.31
C LEU A 155 -8.27 -2.08 3.86
N GLU A 156 -9.51 -2.44 3.55
CA GLU A 156 -10.17 -3.64 4.08
C GLU A 156 -9.74 -4.93 3.38
N ASN A 157 -9.34 -4.87 2.10
CA ASN A 157 -9.21 -6.07 1.28
C ASN A 157 -7.84 -6.26 0.61
N TYR A 158 -7.07 -5.19 0.38
CA TYR A 158 -5.89 -5.23 -0.50
C TYR A 158 -4.62 -4.68 0.15
N ALA A 159 -4.73 -3.78 1.12
CA ALA A 159 -3.59 -3.18 1.78
C ALA A 159 -3.04 -4.12 2.85
N TYR A 160 -1.74 -4.37 2.79
CA TYR A 160 -1.02 -5.15 3.78
C TYR A 160 0.39 -4.57 4.01
N PRO A 161 1.04 -4.90 5.14
CA PRO A 161 2.36 -4.36 5.46
C PRO A 161 3.39 -4.62 4.35
N ARG A 162 4.16 -3.61 3.97
CA ARG A 162 5.16 -3.65 2.89
C ARG A 162 4.58 -3.87 1.48
N ALA A 163 3.27 -3.82 1.25
CA ALA A 163 2.76 -3.71 -0.11
C ALA A 163 3.23 -2.40 -0.78
N LEU A 164 3.48 -2.42 -2.09
CA LEU A 164 3.61 -1.23 -2.92
C LEU A 164 2.38 -1.17 -3.83
N LEU A 165 1.45 -0.27 -3.51
CA LEU A 165 0.20 -0.07 -4.25
C LEU A 165 0.24 1.27 -4.97
N ILE A 166 -0.19 1.27 -6.23
CA ILE A 166 -0.46 2.50 -6.97
C ILE A 166 -1.93 2.56 -7.34
N GLY A 167 -2.49 3.77 -7.41
CA GLY A 167 -3.87 3.95 -7.83
C GLY A 167 -4.11 5.34 -8.40
N THR A 168 -5.12 5.46 -9.25
CA THR A 168 -5.47 6.71 -9.94
C THR A 168 -6.38 7.59 -9.09
N ASP A 169 -6.05 7.77 -7.81
CA ASP A 169 -6.75 8.63 -6.85
C ASP A 169 -5.73 9.29 -5.92
N SER A 170 -5.98 10.54 -5.51
CA SER A 170 -5.03 11.31 -4.69
C SER A 170 -4.97 10.84 -3.22
N HIS A 171 -5.99 10.12 -2.75
CA HIS A 171 -6.11 9.63 -1.37
C HIS A 171 -5.67 8.18 -1.19
N ILE A 172 -5.14 7.55 -2.25
CA ILE A 172 -4.47 6.24 -2.20
C ILE A 172 -3.47 6.12 -1.02
N PRO A 173 -2.74 7.17 -0.58
CA PRO A 173 -1.92 7.12 0.63
C PRO A 173 -2.64 6.65 1.91
N ASN A 174 -3.98 6.58 1.95
CA ASN A 174 -4.77 6.00 3.03
C ASN A 174 -4.29 4.60 3.45
N GLY A 175 -3.93 3.74 2.47
CA GLY A 175 -3.42 2.40 2.74
C GLY A 175 -2.09 2.37 3.53
N GLY A 176 -1.39 3.51 3.62
CA GLY A 176 -0.23 3.68 4.48
C GLY A 176 -0.53 3.44 5.97
N GLY A 177 -1.79 3.58 6.40
CA GLY A 177 -2.25 3.24 7.74
C GLY A 177 -2.04 1.76 8.12
N LEU A 178 -2.06 0.84 7.15
CA LEU A 178 -1.73 -0.58 7.32
C LEU A 178 -0.27 -0.91 7.04
N GLY A 179 0.59 0.10 6.89
CA GLY A 179 2.00 -0.10 6.64
C GLY A 179 2.32 -0.51 5.20
N ALA A 180 1.46 -0.21 4.23
CA ALA A 180 1.83 -0.23 2.82
C ALA A 180 2.59 1.07 2.43
N ILE A 181 3.20 1.08 1.24
CA ILE A 181 3.48 2.33 0.50
C ILE A 181 2.42 2.40 -0.59
N CYS A 182 1.53 3.39 -0.48
CA CYS A 182 0.47 3.61 -1.44
C CYS A 182 0.68 4.98 -2.09
N ILE A 183 0.77 5.03 -3.42
CA ILE A 183 1.08 6.25 -4.17
C ILE A 183 -0.03 6.53 -5.19
N GLY A 184 -0.58 7.74 -5.13
CA GLY A 184 -1.51 8.23 -6.15
C GLY A 184 -0.75 8.57 -7.44
N VAL A 185 -1.22 8.07 -8.58
CA VAL A 185 -0.59 8.26 -9.90
C VAL A 185 -1.61 8.72 -10.94
N ARG A 186 -1.16 9.07 -12.14
CA ARG A 186 -2.06 9.35 -13.28
C ARG A 186 -2.38 8.07 -14.05
N GLY A 187 -3.38 8.14 -14.93
CA GLY A 187 -3.83 6.99 -15.71
C GLY A 187 -2.72 6.33 -16.56
N ALA A 188 -1.82 7.12 -17.14
CA ALA A 188 -0.70 6.59 -17.93
C ALA A 188 0.26 5.73 -17.07
N ASP A 189 0.64 6.21 -15.89
CA ASP A 189 1.50 5.46 -14.96
C ASP A 189 0.86 4.13 -14.54
N ALA A 190 -0.47 4.13 -14.36
CA ALA A 190 -1.20 2.90 -14.04
C ALA A 190 -1.17 1.91 -15.22
N VAL A 191 -1.29 2.40 -16.46
CA VAL A 191 -1.19 1.58 -17.66
C VAL A 191 0.19 0.96 -17.80
N ASP A 192 1.26 1.69 -17.50
CA ASP A 192 2.64 1.16 -17.54
C ASP A 192 2.77 -0.08 -16.63
N VAL A 193 2.33 0.04 -15.38
CA VAL A 193 2.37 -1.08 -14.42
C VAL A 193 1.46 -2.23 -14.84
N MET A 194 0.27 -1.93 -15.37
CA MET A 194 -0.64 -2.95 -15.91
C MET A 194 -0.05 -3.68 -17.12
N ALA A 195 0.77 -3.00 -17.92
CA ALA A 195 1.52 -3.57 -19.05
C ALA A 195 2.83 -4.26 -18.62
N ALA A 196 3.08 -4.40 -17.31
CA ALA A 196 4.32 -4.92 -16.74
C ALA A 196 5.58 -4.13 -17.15
N ILE A 197 5.41 -2.85 -17.46
CA ILE A 197 6.49 -1.91 -17.70
C ILE A 197 6.94 -1.34 -16.35
N PRO A 198 8.25 -1.33 -16.03
CA PRO A 198 8.74 -0.76 -14.78
C PRO A 198 8.32 0.70 -14.61
N TRP A 199 7.77 1.04 -13.45
CA TRP A 199 7.28 2.38 -13.17
C TRP A 199 8.36 3.25 -12.55
N GLU A 200 8.56 4.45 -13.08
CA GLU A 200 9.56 5.38 -12.57
C GLU A 200 9.00 6.29 -11.48
N LEU A 201 9.72 6.39 -10.35
CA LEU A 201 9.34 7.26 -9.24
C LEU A 201 10.54 8.08 -8.80
N LYS A 202 10.47 9.40 -8.94
CA LYS A 202 11.49 10.30 -8.38
C LYS A 202 11.73 9.97 -6.90
N CYS A 203 12.98 9.68 -6.55
CA CYS A 203 13.28 9.15 -5.23
C CYS A 203 12.86 10.14 -4.12
N PRO A 204 11.91 9.77 -3.25
CA PRO A 204 11.31 10.72 -2.33
C PRO A 204 12.28 11.12 -1.21
N LYS A 205 12.19 12.39 -0.78
CA LYS A 205 12.72 12.78 0.53
C LYS A 205 11.81 12.20 1.63
N VAL A 206 12.35 12.02 2.83
CA VAL A 206 11.60 11.51 3.97
C VAL A 206 11.48 12.60 5.02
N ILE A 207 10.25 12.97 5.36
CA ILE A 207 9.93 13.83 6.51
C ILE A 207 9.54 12.92 7.67
N GLY A 208 10.23 13.04 8.79
CA GLY A 208 9.95 12.26 10.00
C GLY A 208 9.07 13.04 10.98
N GLY A 209 7.90 12.50 11.32
CA GLY A 209 7.08 12.97 12.43
C GLY A 209 7.24 12.05 13.63
N LYS A 210 7.69 12.56 14.77
CA LYS A 210 7.75 11.80 16.03
C LYS A 210 6.53 12.13 16.86
N LEU A 211 5.59 11.18 16.95
CA LEU A 211 4.45 11.28 17.87
C LEU A 211 4.88 10.84 19.26
N THR A 212 4.51 11.61 20.29
CA THR A 212 4.80 11.34 21.69
C THR A 212 3.55 11.53 22.54
N GLY A 213 3.41 10.79 23.64
CA GLY A 213 2.22 10.81 24.48
C GLY A 213 1.07 9.96 23.90
N SER A 214 -0.16 10.28 24.30
CA SER A 214 -1.39 9.62 23.86
C SER A 214 -2.48 10.65 23.57
N LEU A 215 -3.37 10.35 22.62
CA LEU A 215 -4.57 11.15 22.40
C LEU A 215 -5.44 11.16 23.66
N SER A 216 -6.08 12.30 23.96
CA SER A 216 -6.92 12.47 25.16
C SER A 216 -8.15 13.33 24.86
N ALA A 217 -9.18 13.19 25.72
CA ALA A 217 -10.43 13.93 25.62
C ALA A 217 -11.09 13.81 24.23
N TRP A 218 -11.30 14.94 23.55
CA TRP A 218 -11.95 15.05 22.24
C TRP A 218 -10.96 14.97 21.07
N THR A 219 -9.66 14.78 21.33
CA THR A 219 -8.66 14.70 20.26
C THR A 219 -8.71 13.35 19.55
N SER A 220 -8.75 13.39 18.24
CA SER A 220 -8.87 12.27 17.31
C SER A 220 -7.63 12.16 16.39
N PRO A 221 -7.46 11.04 15.65
CA PRO A 221 -6.41 10.93 14.64
C PRO A 221 -6.47 12.03 13.55
N LYS A 222 -7.66 12.58 13.28
CA LYS A 222 -7.84 13.67 12.32
C LYS A 222 -7.12 14.95 12.79
N ASP A 223 -7.10 15.21 14.08
CA ASP A 223 -6.48 16.41 14.64
C ASP A 223 -4.96 16.40 14.48
N VAL A 224 -4.35 15.21 14.51
CA VAL A 224 -2.91 15.05 14.28
C VAL A 224 -2.53 15.52 12.88
N ILE A 225 -3.23 15.04 11.84
CA ILE A 225 -2.90 15.42 10.46
C ILE A 225 -3.27 16.88 10.17
N LEU A 226 -4.36 17.41 10.75
CA LEU A 226 -4.72 18.82 10.63
C LEU A 226 -3.62 19.73 11.22
N LYS A 227 -3.04 19.35 12.36
CA LYS A 227 -1.92 20.09 12.96
C LYS A 227 -0.67 20.07 12.10
N VAL A 228 -0.37 18.95 11.43
CA VAL A 228 0.78 18.83 10.51
C VAL A 228 0.58 19.65 9.23
N GLN A 229 -0.65 19.80 8.76
CA GLN A 229 -0.98 20.61 7.57
C GLN A 229 -0.97 22.11 7.84
N ALA A 230 -1.19 22.52 9.10
CA ALA A 230 -1.19 23.92 9.48
C ALA A 230 0.20 24.56 9.25
N PRO A 231 0.26 25.82 8.79
CA PRO A 231 1.52 26.56 8.71
C PRO A 231 2.20 26.61 10.08
N ALA A 232 3.53 26.47 10.11
CA ALA A 232 4.28 26.71 11.33
C ALA A 232 4.03 28.16 11.77
N GLN A 233 3.47 28.33 12.97
CA GLN A 233 3.39 29.62 13.66
C GLN A 233 4.75 29.98 14.25
#